data_AF-A0AA90QEC0-F1
#
_entry.id   AF-A0AA90QEC0-F1
#
_cell.length_a   1.000
_cell.length_b   1.000
_cell.length_c   1.000
_cell.angle_alpha   90.00
_cell.angle_beta   90.00
_cell.angle_gamma   90.00
#
_symmetry.space_group_name_H-M   'P 1'
#
loop_
_entity.id
_entity.type
_entity.pdbx_description
1 polymer ?
#
loop_
_entity_poly.entity_id
_entity_poly.type
_entity_poly.pdbx_seq_one_letter_code
_entity_poly.pdbx_strand_id
1 'polypeptide(L)' 'MADDTHIRGQQDRSRINVHEEHEVRYWTEALGINKEQLVAAVKEVGPMADAVRAKLGQ' A
#
# COMPACT_ATOMS: atom_id res chain seq x y z
N MET A 1 6.10 9.66 31.12
CA MET A 1 5.63 8.37 30.59
C MET A 1 5.71 8.49 29.09
N ALA A 2 6.57 7.67 28.47
CA ALA A 2 6.78 7.65 27.02
C ALA A 2 5.53 7.05 26.38
N ASP A 3 4.94 7.78 25.45
CA ASP A 3 3.78 7.35 24.69
C ASP A 3 4.16 6.07 23.92
N ASP A 4 3.62 4.93 24.34
CA ASP A 4 3.69 3.67 23.61
C ASP A 4 2.85 3.79 22.34
N THR A 5 3.30 4.60 21.38
CA THR A 5 2.65 4.81 20.08
C THR A 5 2.83 3.60 19.14
N HIS A 6 3.40 2.50 19.64
CA HIS A 6 3.63 1.26 18.90
C HIS A 6 2.37 0.47 18.53
N ILE A 7 1.17 0.98 18.86
CA ILE A 7 -0.11 0.41 18.39
C ILE A 7 -0.76 1.27 17.29
N ARG A 8 -0.02 2.18 16.64
CA ARG A 8 -0.53 2.88 15.43
C ARG A 8 -0.21 2.15 14.12
N GLY A 9 0.37 0.95 14.17
CA GLY A 9 0.96 0.29 13.00
C GLY A 9 0.02 -0.54 12.11
N GLN A 10 -1.20 -0.89 12.55
CA GLN A 10 -1.98 -1.95 11.88
C GLN A 10 -3.32 -1.51 11.30
N GLN A 11 -3.93 -0.41 11.74
CA GLN A 11 -5.40 -0.35 11.66
C GLN A 11 -5.99 -0.17 10.25
N ASP A 12 -5.30 0.45 9.28
CA ASP A 12 -5.91 0.67 7.96
C ASP A 12 -4.92 0.66 6.79
N ARG A 13 -4.07 -0.38 6.67
CA ARG A 13 -3.33 -0.63 5.41
C ARG A 13 -4.22 -1.30 4.34
N SER A 14 -5.52 -1.06 4.40
CA SER A 14 -6.50 -1.53 3.43
C SER A 14 -6.40 -0.75 2.11
N ARG A 15 -5.77 0.43 2.15
CA ARG A 15 -5.61 1.32 1.00
C ARG A 15 -4.14 1.64 0.72
N ILE A 16 -3.85 1.86 -0.55
CA ILE A 16 -2.57 2.27 -1.12
C ILE A 16 -2.74 3.73 -1.58
N ASN A 17 -2.07 4.62 -0.89
CA ASN A 17 -1.93 6.01 -1.25
C ASN A 17 -0.68 6.20 -2.11
N VAL A 18 -0.91 6.29 -3.42
CA VAL A 18 0.19 6.51 -4.38
C VAL A 18 0.73 7.95 -4.37
N HIS A 19 0.09 8.86 -3.63
CA HIS A 19 0.56 10.24 -3.44
C HIS A 19 1.61 10.35 -2.32
N GLU A 20 1.68 9.36 -1.43
CA GLU A 20 2.65 9.32 -0.35
C GLU A 20 3.84 8.43 -0.73
N GLU A 21 5.01 9.05 -0.92
CA GLU A 21 6.19 8.33 -1.43
C GLU A 21 6.67 7.21 -0.51
N HIS A 22 6.50 7.36 0.80
CA HIS A 22 6.85 6.32 1.77
C HIS A 22 5.89 5.13 1.69
N GLU A 23 4.62 5.39 1.41
CA GLU A 23 3.59 4.35 1.27
C GLU A 23 3.75 3.61 -0.06
N VAL A 24 4.04 4.34 -1.15
CA VAL A 24 4.45 3.75 -2.43
C VAL A 24 5.64 2.83 -2.24
N ARG A 25 6.72 3.29 -1.59
CA ARG A 25 7.92 2.47 -1.34
C ARG A 25 7.56 1.19 -0.60
N TYR A 26 6.84 1.33 0.52
CA TYR A 26 6.38 0.19 1.30
C TYR A 26 5.58 -0.83 0.47
N TRP A 27 4.63 -0.38 -0.36
CA TRP A 27 3.82 -1.28 -1.19
C TRP A 27 4.57 -1.85 -2.38
N THR A 28 5.48 -1.08 -3.00
CA THR A 28 6.36 -1.60 -4.05
C THR A 28 7.26 -2.72 -3.53
N GLU A 29 7.76 -2.60 -2.30
CA GLU A 29 8.54 -3.65 -1.64
C GLU A 29 7.66 -4.84 -1.22
N ALA A 30 6.47 -4.58 -0.65
CA ALA A 30 5.56 -5.64 -0.21
C ALA A 30 4.96 -6.45 -1.35
N LEU A 31 4.69 -5.83 -2.50
CA LEU A 31 4.14 -6.48 -3.70
C LEU A 31 5.24 -6.92 -4.67
N GLY A 32 6.48 -6.45 -4.49
CA GLY A 32 7.60 -6.72 -5.39
C GLY A 32 7.44 -6.09 -6.78
N ILE A 33 6.72 -4.97 -6.87
CA ILE A 33 6.45 -4.26 -8.13
C ILE A 33 7.05 -2.86 -8.13
N ASN A 34 7.16 -2.24 -9.30
CA ASN A 34 7.61 -0.84 -9.40
C ASN A 34 6.49 0.16 -9.11
N LYS A 35 6.85 1.40 -8.77
CA LYS A 35 5.89 2.51 -8.53
C LYS A 35 4.88 2.67 -9.66
N GLU A 36 5.33 2.58 -10.91
CA GLU A 36 4.46 2.73 -12.08
C GLU A 36 3.42 1.60 -12.17
N GLN A 37 3.82 0.36 -11.85
CA GLN A 37 2.92 -0.79 -11.79
C GLN A 37 1.92 -0.63 -10.64
N LEU A 38 2.38 -0.16 -9.48
CA LEU A 38 1.51 0.13 -8.34
C LEU A 38 0.45 1.18 -8.70
N VAL A 39 0.87 2.30 -9.32
CA VAL A 39 -0.02 3.38 -9.74
C VAL A 39 -1.00 2.90 -10.81
N ALA A 40 -0.55 2.12 -11.80
CA ALA A 40 -1.40 1.57 -12.84
C ALA A 40 -2.45 0.61 -12.25
N ALA A 41 -2.04 -0.29 -11.36
CA ALA A 41 -2.95 -1.20 -10.67
C ALA A 41 -3.97 -0.41 -9.83
N VAL A 42 -3.50 0.52 -8.99
CA VAL A 42 -4.38 1.39 -8.18
C VAL A 42 -5.35 2.20 -9.04
N LYS A 43 -4.94 2.65 -10.22
CA LYS A 43 -5.83 3.37 -11.15
C LYS A 43 -6.88 2.46 -11.78
N GLU A 44 -6.55 1.18 -11.98
CA GLU A 44 -7.44 0.20 -12.63
C GLU A 44 -8.46 -0.41 -11.66
N VAL A 45 -8.02 -0.82 -10.47
CA VAL A 45 -8.88 -1.50 -9.48
C VAL A 45 -9.21 -0.65 -8.25
N GLY A 46 -8.69 0.58 -8.19
CA GLY A 46 -8.84 1.49 -7.07
C GLY A 46 -7.69 1.38 -6.06
N PRO A 47 -7.62 2.30 -5.08
CA PRO A 47 -6.57 2.32 -4.08
C PRO A 47 -6.69 1.19 -3.05
N MET A 48 -7.52 0.18 -3.25
CA MET A 48 -7.65 -0.92 -2.29
C MET A 48 -6.50 -1.91 -2.46
N ALA A 49 -5.76 -2.18 -1.38
CA ALA A 49 -4.63 -3.11 -1.40
C ALA A 49 -5.05 -4.54 -1.80
N ASP A 50 -6.22 -4.97 -1.33
CA ASP A 50 -6.82 -6.26 -1.67
C ASP A 50 -7.10 -6.37 -3.18
N ALA A 51 -7.68 -5.33 -3.77
CA ALA A 51 -7.97 -5.28 -5.19
C ALA A 51 -6.67 -5.28 -6.02
N VAL A 52 -5.66 -4.52 -5.60
CA VAL A 52 -4.34 -4.49 -6.26
C VAL A 52 -3.65 -5.84 -6.19
N ARG A 53 -3.70 -6.53 -5.04
CA ARG A 53 -3.18 -7.90 -4.89
C ARG A 53 -3.92 -8.89 -5.79
N ALA A 54 -5.25 -8.84 -5.79
CA ALA A 54 -6.07 -9.67 -6.66
C ALA A 54 -5.76 -9.44 -8.15
N LYS A 55 -5.49 -8.19 -8.54
CA LYS A 55 -5.08 -7.84 -9.92
C LYS A 55 -3.70 -8.40 -10.28
N LEU A 56 -2.77 -8.40 -9.34
CA LEU A 56 -1.42 -8.93 -9.50
C LEU A 56 -1.34 -10.45 -9.34
N GLY A 57 -2.42 -11.09 -8.87
CA GLY A 57 -2.47 -12.52 -8.57
C GLY A 57 -1.70 -12.91 -7.31
N GLN A 58 -1.59 -12.00 -6.34
CA GLN A 58 -0.95 -12.21 -5.04
C GLN A 58 -1.94 -12.48 -3.91
#